data_AF-A0A6G3MHD7-F1
#
_entry.id   AF-A0A6G3MHD7-F1
#
_cell.length_a   1.000
_cell.length_b   1.000
_cell.length_c   1.000
_cell.angle_alpha   90.00
_cell.angle_beta   90.00
_cell.angle_gamma   90.00
#
_symmetry.space_group_name_H-M   'P 1'
#
loop_
_entity.id
_entity.type
_entity.pdbx_description
1 polymer ?
#
loop_
_entity_poly.entity_id
_entity_poly.type
_entity_poly.pdbx_seq_one_letter_code
_entity_poly.pdbx_strand_id
1 'polypeptide(L)'
;KPEMAIALTPFAALIGIRPAEEIYNLLKNLTPITKIIKINVLDKLKIETQAATAIKTIISDLTSLDSNNVMTVFNQLILHNDNPMHYLFCQLHQQHPYDVGCFFAYFMNYVELKIGEAIFIEPNTIHAYLEGDIIECMALSDNVVRLGLTKKYKDRATMLAIADFIPRSINYFFPTTEITQMDSKNNISITRYLSSKAEFKTTCIKVIKIIKLRYIIQLKMALY
;
A
#
# COMPACT_ATOMS: atom_id res chain seq x y z
N LYS A 1 -12.38 5.03 -0.95
CA LYS A 1 -12.31 6.50 -0.77
C LYS A 1 -10.91 6.96 -1.21
N PRO A 2 -10.75 8.13 -1.84
CA PRO A 2 -9.42 8.64 -2.20
C PRO A 2 -8.71 9.25 -0.99
N GLU A 3 -7.39 9.06 -0.93
CA GLU A 3 -6.54 9.46 0.19
C GLU A 3 -5.17 9.95 -0.33
N MET A 4 -4.51 10.83 0.41
CA MET A 4 -3.16 11.34 0.13
C MET A 4 -2.35 11.25 1.42
N ALA A 5 -1.20 10.59 1.36
CA ALA A 5 -0.25 10.51 2.47
C ALA A 5 1.04 11.26 2.11
N ILE A 6 1.47 12.19 2.95
CA ILE A 6 2.70 12.99 2.80
C ILE A 6 3.63 12.68 3.96
N ALA A 7 4.85 12.24 3.67
CA ALA A 7 5.81 11.80 4.67
C ALA A 7 6.40 12.97 5.49
N LEU A 8 6.34 12.87 6.82
CA LEU A 8 6.97 13.77 7.78
C LEU A 8 8.33 13.24 8.27
N THR A 9 8.47 11.92 8.32
CA THR A 9 9.72 11.17 8.52
C THR A 9 9.95 10.26 7.31
N PRO A 10 11.07 9.52 7.20
CA PRO A 10 11.08 8.34 6.36
C PRO A 10 9.85 7.48 6.66
N PHE A 11 9.12 7.08 5.63
CA PHE A 11 7.84 6.40 5.77
C PHE A 11 7.72 5.23 4.79
N ALA A 12 7.32 4.06 5.29
CA ALA A 12 7.15 2.85 4.51
C ALA A 12 5.67 2.45 4.38
N ALA A 13 5.27 2.04 3.18
CA ALA A 13 3.92 1.55 2.91
C ALA A 13 3.89 0.44 1.85
N LEU A 14 2.81 -0.34 1.87
CA LEU A 14 2.37 -1.17 0.75
C LEU A 14 1.24 -0.44 0.02
N ILE A 15 1.31 -0.35 -1.31
CA ILE A 15 0.27 0.32 -2.12
C ILE A 15 0.05 -0.34 -3.49
N GLY A 16 -1.22 -0.61 -3.78
CA GLY A 16 -1.68 -1.18 -5.04
C GLY A 16 -1.05 -2.53 -5.36
N ILE A 17 -1.42 -3.10 -6.51
CA ILE A 17 -0.84 -4.34 -7.00
C ILE A 17 0.39 -4.02 -7.87
N ARG A 18 1.52 -4.65 -7.59
CA ARG A 18 2.77 -4.47 -8.36
C ARG A 18 2.68 -5.12 -9.75
N PRO A 19 3.60 -4.83 -10.68
CA PRO A 19 3.63 -5.48 -12.00
C PRO A 19 3.56 -7.02 -11.92
N ALA A 20 2.74 -7.62 -12.77
CA ALA A 20 2.43 -9.06 -12.70
C ALA A 20 3.67 -9.95 -12.90
N GLU A 21 4.64 -9.51 -13.70
CA GLU A 21 5.90 -10.20 -13.89
C GLU A 21 6.73 -10.26 -12.60
N GLU A 22 6.74 -9.19 -11.80
CA GLU A 22 7.39 -9.20 -10.48
C GLU A 22 6.72 -10.20 -9.55
N ILE A 23 5.39 -10.24 -9.52
CA ILE A 23 4.62 -11.22 -8.72
C ILE A 23 4.97 -12.64 -9.16
N TYR A 24 4.97 -12.90 -10.47
CA TYR A 24 5.36 -14.20 -11.00
C TYR A 24 6.77 -14.60 -10.55
N ASN A 25 7.74 -13.69 -10.62
CA ASN A 25 9.12 -13.95 -10.23
C ASN A 25 9.29 -14.16 -8.73
N LEU A 26 8.52 -13.46 -7.90
CA LEU A 26 8.51 -13.66 -6.45
C LEU A 26 7.89 -15.00 -6.06
N LEU A 27 6.84 -15.45 -6.76
CA LEU A 27 6.09 -16.64 -6.37
C LEU A 27 6.62 -17.94 -6.98
N LYS A 28 7.17 -17.92 -8.20
CA LYS A 28 7.51 -19.15 -8.97
C LYS A 28 8.40 -20.15 -8.24
N ASN A 29 9.27 -19.68 -7.36
CA ASN A 29 10.21 -20.52 -6.60
C ASN A 29 9.75 -20.76 -5.15
N LEU A 30 8.68 -20.11 -4.69
CA LEU A 30 8.14 -20.29 -3.35
C LEU A 30 7.26 -21.53 -3.30
N THR A 31 7.90 -22.69 -3.18
CA THR A 31 7.23 -24.01 -3.18
C THR A 31 6.04 -24.11 -2.22
N PRO A 32 6.08 -23.55 -0.98
CA PRO A 32 4.92 -23.58 -0.09
C PRO A 32 3.69 -22.89 -0.68
N ILE A 33 3.89 -21.82 -1.46
CA ILE A 33 2.83 -21.06 -2.12
C ILE A 33 2.39 -21.74 -3.42
N THR A 34 3.33 -22.22 -4.24
CA THR A 34 3.00 -22.86 -5.53
C THR A 34 2.33 -24.23 -5.39
N LYS A 35 2.40 -24.87 -4.21
CA LYS A 35 1.60 -26.06 -3.89
C LYS A 35 0.11 -25.74 -3.68
N ILE A 36 -0.19 -24.51 -3.25
CA ILE A 36 -1.56 -24.04 -3.01
C ILE A 36 -2.15 -23.51 -4.32
N ILE A 37 -1.36 -22.73 -5.05
CA ILE A 37 -1.76 -22.12 -6.31
C ILE A 37 -1.66 -23.14 -7.43
N LYS A 38 -2.74 -23.33 -8.21
CA LYS A 38 -2.65 -24.17 -9.41
C LYS A 38 -1.65 -23.57 -10.41
N ILE A 39 -0.73 -24.38 -10.94
CA ILE A 39 0.34 -23.93 -11.85
C ILE A 39 -0.19 -23.14 -13.05
N ASN A 40 -1.36 -23.54 -13.58
CA ASN A 40 -2.02 -22.87 -14.69
C ASN A 40 -2.55 -21.46 -14.36
N VAL A 41 -2.70 -21.10 -13.09
CA VAL A 41 -3.05 -19.74 -12.65
C VAL A 41 -1.79 -18.87 -12.60
N LEU A 42 -0.68 -19.43 -12.14
CA LEU A 42 0.58 -18.69 -12.05
C LEU A 42 1.09 -18.27 -13.43
N ASP A 43 0.99 -19.15 -14.43
CA ASP A 43 1.40 -18.81 -15.80
C ASP A 43 0.55 -17.72 -16.45
N LYS A 44 -0.71 -17.53 -16.01
CA LYS A 44 -1.57 -16.45 -16.51
C LYS A 44 -1.09 -15.06 -16.09
N LEU A 45 -0.22 -14.95 -15.09
CA LEU A 45 0.40 -13.67 -14.73
C LEU A 45 1.25 -13.09 -15.87
N LYS A 46 1.75 -13.94 -16.78
CA LYS A 46 2.52 -13.51 -17.96
C LYS A 46 1.64 -12.95 -19.09
N ILE A 47 0.32 -13.11 -18.99
CA ILE A 47 -0.64 -12.68 -20.00
C ILE A 47 -1.36 -11.44 -19.47
N GLU A 48 -1.05 -10.27 -20.04
CA GLU A 48 -1.53 -8.96 -19.55
C GLU A 48 -3.04 -8.91 -19.31
N THR A 49 -3.85 -9.40 -20.27
CA THR A 49 -5.32 -9.41 -20.18
C THR A 49 -5.88 -10.35 -19.11
N GLN A 50 -5.08 -11.29 -18.60
CA GLN A 50 -5.49 -12.27 -17.58
C GLN A 50 -4.86 -12.01 -16.22
N ALA A 51 -3.85 -11.14 -16.14
CA ALA A 51 -3.06 -10.92 -14.93
C ALA A 51 -3.90 -10.51 -13.72
N ALA A 52 -4.78 -9.52 -13.88
CA ALA A 52 -5.63 -9.03 -12.77
C ALA A 52 -6.53 -10.16 -12.21
N THR A 53 -7.14 -10.96 -13.10
CA THR A 53 -7.98 -12.11 -12.71
C THR A 53 -7.16 -13.20 -12.03
N ALA A 54 -5.96 -13.50 -12.52
CA ALA A 54 -5.06 -14.47 -11.92
C ALA A 54 -4.61 -14.02 -10.51
N ILE A 55 -4.25 -12.75 -10.33
CA ILE A 55 -3.87 -12.18 -9.03
C ILE A 55 -5.02 -12.26 -8.04
N LYS A 56 -6.22 -11.85 -8.45
CA LYS A 56 -7.43 -11.97 -7.62
C LYS A 56 -7.70 -13.41 -7.20
N THR A 57 -7.52 -14.37 -8.12
CA THR A 57 -7.69 -15.80 -7.84
C THR A 57 -6.66 -16.28 -6.81
N ILE A 58 -5.38 -15.95 -7.00
CA ILE A 58 -4.31 -16.33 -6.08
C ILE A 58 -4.56 -15.76 -4.68
N ILE A 59 -4.87 -14.47 -4.57
CA ILE A 59 -5.17 -13.82 -3.29
C ILE A 59 -6.40 -14.46 -2.64
N SER A 60 -7.44 -14.76 -3.43
CA SER A 60 -8.63 -15.48 -2.96
C SER A 60 -8.28 -16.83 -2.36
N ASP A 61 -7.42 -17.62 -3.02
CA ASP A 61 -7.01 -18.95 -2.56
C ASP A 61 -6.19 -18.83 -1.25
N LEU A 62 -5.16 -17.98 -1.22
CA LEU A 62 -4.31 -17.78 -0.04
C LEU A 62 -5.08 -17.26 1.18
N THR A 63 -6.04 -16.35 0.98
CA THR A 63 -6.85 -15.79 2.06
C THR A 63 -8.00 -16.69 2.50
N SER A 64 -8.23 -17.81 1.79
CA SER A 64 -9.24 -18.82 2.15
C SER A 64 -8.70 -19.99 2.95
N LEU A 65 -7.38 -20.08 3.13
CA LEU A 65 -6.74 -21.15 3.90
C LEU A 65 -7.24 -21.17 5.34
N ASP A 66 -7.52 -22.37 5.86
CA ASP A 66 -7.76 -22.57 7.28
C ASP A 66 -6.47 -22.36 8.10
N SER A 67 -6.63 -22.22 9.41
CA SER A 67 -5.54 -21.94 10.34
C SER A 67 -4.39 -22.95 10.27
N ASN A 68 -4.68 -24.24 10.08
CA ASN A 68 -3.64 -25.28 10.07
C ASN A 68 -2.80 -25.18 8.79
N ASN A 69 -3.46 -24.97 7.65
CA ASN A 69 -2.79 -24.75 6.38
C ASN A 69 -1.98 -23.44 6.39
N VAL A 70 -2.53 -22.35 6.94
CA VAL A 70 -1.79 -21.09 7.12
C VAL A 70 -0.52 -21.32 7.94
N MET A 71 -0.63 -21.94 9.13
CA MET A 71 0.52 -22.20 9.98
C MET A 71 1.58 -23.07 9.28
N THR A 72 1.16 -24.11 8.56
CA THR A 72 2.06 -24.99 7.80
C THR A 72 2.84 -24.21 6.75
N VAL A 73 2.14 -23.38 5.98
CA VAL A 73 2.73 -22.58 4.90
C VAL A 73 3.69 -21.53 5.47
N PHE A 74 3.30 -20.83 6.53
CA PHE A 74 4.15 -19.84 7.19
C PHE A 74 5.41 -20.48 7.76
N ASN A 75 5.30 -21.58 8.49
CA ASN A 75 6.44 -22.27 9.09
C ASN A 75 7.43 -22.81 8.04
N GLN A 76 6.95 -23.14 6.84
CA GLN A 76 7.83 -23.47 5.72
C GLN A 76 8.46 -22.21 5.11
N LEU A 77 7.66 -21.15 4.89
CA LEU A 77 8.13 -19.91 4.28
C LEU A 77 9.23 -19.24 5.09
N ILE A 78 9.11 -19.14 6.42
CA ILE A 78 10.12 -18.48 7.26
C ILE A 78 11.53 -19.11 7.19
N LEU A 79 11.64 -20.32 6.63
CA LEU A 79 12.93 -21.00 6.43
C LEU A 79 13.59 -20.63 5.09
N HIS A 80 12.87 -19.95 4.20
CA HIS A 80 13.43 -19.40 2.97
C HIS A 80 14.18 -18.09 3.24
N ASN A 81 15.13 -17.72 2.39
CA ASN A 81 15.85 -16.44 2.56
C ASN A 81 16.32 -15.87 1.23
N ASP A 82 15.37 -15.48 0.37
CA ASP A 82 15.68 -15.35 -1.05
C ASP A 82 15.44 -13.95 -1.66
N ASN A 83 14.88 -12.97 -0.94
CA ASN A 83 14.74 -11.59 -1.45
C ASN A 83 14.22 -10.58 -0.39
N PRO A 84 14.32 -9.27 -0.65
CA PRO A 84 13.81 -8.23 0.27
C PRO A 84 12.32 -8.34 0.61
N MET A 85 11.46 -8.82 -0.30
CA MET A 85 10.02 -8.97 0.00
C MET A 85 9.76 -10.16 0.93
N HIS A 86 10.62 -11.16 0.91
CA HIS A 86 10.60 -12.24 1.89
C HIS A 86 10.97 -11.73 3.28
N TYR A 87 11.98 -10.85 3.38
CA TYR A 87 12.31 -10.20 4.64
C TYR A 87 11.12 -9.37 5.18
N LEU A 88 10.46 -8.59 4.31
CA LEU A 88 9.24 -7.86 4.69
C LEU A 88 8.13 -8.81 5.14
N PHE A 89 7.90 -9.93 4.45
CA PHE A 89 6.95 -10.96 4.89
C PHE A 89 7.25 -11.44 6.31
N CYS A 90 8.53 -11.73 6.63
CA CYS A 90 8.96 -12.15 7.95
C CYS A 90 8.75 -11.05 9.01
N GLN A 91 9.03 -9.78 8.69
CA GLN A 91 8.75 -8.65 9.59
C GLN A 91 7.26 -8.50 9.88
N LEU A 92 6.43 -8.55 8.83
CA LEU A 92 4.97 -8.51 8.99
C LEU A 92 4.47 -9.69 9.83
N HIS A 93 5.04 -10.88 9.65
CA HIS A 93 4.70 -12.06 10.44
C HIS A 93 5.06 -11.89 11.94
N GLN A 94 6.19 -11.26 12.25
CA GLN A 94 6.57 -10.98 13.64
C GLN A 94 5.55 -10.04 14.32
N GLN A 95 5.05 -9.04 13.60
CA GLN A 95 4.05 -8.08 14.11
C GLN A 95 2.62 -8.66 14.10
N HIS A 96 2.31 -9.49 13.11
CA HIS A 96 1.02 -10.12 12.86
C HIS A 96 1.18 -11.64 12.67
N PRO A 97 1.41 -12.39 13.77
CA PRO A 97 1.65 -13.83 13.70
C PRO A 97 0.53 -14.56 12.95
N TYR A 98 0.92 -15.32 11.94
CA TYR A 98 0.06 -16.13 11.07
C TYR A 98 -1.10 -15.38 10.39
N ASP A 99 -0.99 -14.06 10.20
CA ASP A 99 -2.00 -13.28 9.46
C ASP A 99 -1.77 -13.40 7.95
N VAL A 100 -2.79 -13.85 7.20
CA VAL A 100 -2.75 -13.94 5.73
C VAL A 100 -2.43 -12.62 5.03
N GLY A 101 -2.58 -11.48 5.73
CA GLY A 101 -2.11 -10.17 5.29
C GLY A 101 -0.62 -10.11 4.99
N CYS A 102 0.21 -10.95 5.62
CA CYS A 102 1.65 -10.97 5.37
C CYS A 102 1.98 -11.33 3.92
N PHE A 103 1.14 -12.15 3.27
CA PHE A 103 1.34 -12.52 1.86
C PHE A 103 1.34 -11.31 0.92
N PHE A 104 0.70 -10.20 1.29
CA PHE A 104 0.65 -9.00 0.45
C PHE A 104 2.03 -8.36 0.20
N ALA A 105 3.05 -8.71 0.99
CA ALA A 105 4.45 -8.38 0.68
C ALA A 105 4.88 -8.85 -0.72
N TYR A 106 4.32 -9.96 -1.23
CA TYR A 106 4.64 -10.49 -2.56
C TYR A 106 3.76 -9.92 -3.69
N PHE A 107 2.65 -9.25 -3.37
CA PHE A 107 1.66 -8.79 -4.36
C PHE A 107 1.64 -7.29 -4.55
N MET A 108 2.01 -6.52 -3.53
CA MET A 108 1.81 -5.07 -3.51
C MET A 108 3.10 -4.30 -3.71
N ASN A 109 3.07 -3.09 -4.25
CA ASN A 109 4.30 -2.29 -4.31
C ASN A 109 4.71 -1.89 -2.90
N TYR A 110 5.97 -2.14 -2.53
CA TYR A 110 6.58 -1.57 -1.33
C TYR A 110 7.20 -0.23 -1.69
N VAL A 111 6.87 0.81 -0.93
CA VAL A 111 7.35 2.17 -1.15
C VAL A 111 7.94 2.74 0.12
N GLU A 112 9.11 3.37 -0.02
CA GLU A 112 9.75 4.17 1.01
C GLU A 112 9.74 5.62 0.55
N LEU A 113 9.02 6.46 1.29
CA LEU A 113 8.92 7.89 1.05
C LEU A 113 9.94 8.62 1.91
N LYS A 114 10.66 9.54 1.28
CA LYS A 114 11.48 10.54 1.95
C LYS A 114 10.59 11.65 2.49
N ILE A 115 11.12 12.42 3.44
CA ILE A 115 10.42 13.58 4.03
C ILE A 115 9.96 14.53 2.92
N GLY A 116 8.65 14.76 2.84
CA GLY A 116 8.00 15.60 1.85
C GLY A 116 7.58 14.89 0.55
N GLU A 117 7.94 13.63 0.35
CA GLU A 117 7.34 12.81 -0.71
C GLU A 117 5.93 12.38 -0.31
N ALA A 118 5.13 12.02 -1.30
CA ALA A 118 3.73 11.68 -1.09
C ALA A 118 3.29 10.54 -2.00
N ILE A 119 2.23 9.86 -1.58
CA ILE A 119 1.48 8.90 -2.40
C ILE A 119 0.00 9.28 -2.41
N PHE A 120 -0.62 9.09 -3.56
CA PHE A 120 -2.05 9.21 -3.75
C PHE A 120 -2.67 7.82 -3.89
N ILE A 121 -3.70 7.57 -3.09
CA ILE A 121 -4.42 6.30 -3.02
C ILE A 121 -5.78 6.53 -3.66
N GLU A 122 -6.00 5.90 -4.81
CA GLU A 122 -7.30 5.93 -5.47
C GLU A 122 -8.32 5.03 -4.75
N PRO A 123 -9.63 5.29 -4.90
CA PRO A 123 -10.66 4.40 -4.40
C PRO A 123 -10.41 2.95 -4.81
N ASN A 124 -10.68 2.01 -3.90
CA ASN A 124 -10.52 0.56 -4.10
C ASN A 124 -9.07 0.07 -4.26
N THR A 125 -8.08 0.96 -4.12
CA THR A 125 -6.67 0.57 -4.05
C THR A 125 -6.38 -0.07 -2.70
N ILE A 126 -5.90 -1.30 -2.71
CA ILE A 126 -5.40 -1.96 -1.50
C ILE A 126 -4.14 -1.22 -1.05
N HIS A 127 -4.03 -0.87 0.23
CA HIS A 127 -2.86 -0.20 0.80
C HIS A 127 -2.72 -0.54 2.29
N ALA A 128 -1.51 -0.40 2.82
CA ALA A 128 -1.20 -0.54 4.24
C ALA A 128 0.00 0.35 4.60
N TYR A 129 -0.13 1.18 5.62
CA TYR A 129 0.99 1.94 6.19
C TYR A 129 1.76 1.05 7.15
N LEU A 130 3.09 1.07 7.06
CA LEU A 130 3.95 0.16 7.81
C LEU A 130 4.70 0.88 8.94
N GLU A 131 5.42 1.95 8.61
CA GLU A 131 6.30 2.65 9.57
C GLU A 131 6.50 4.12 9.17
N GLY A 132 6.56 5.02 10.16
CA GLY A 132 6.83 6.44 9.98
C GLY A 132 5.62 7.35 10.21
N ASP A 133 5.87 8.66 10.24
CA ASP A 133 4.87 9.69 10.46
C ASP A 133 4.46 10.36 9.14
N ILE A 134 3.15 10.61 8.98
CA ILE A 134 2.58 11.23 7.77
C ILE A 134 1.57 12.33 8.12
N ILE A 135 1.36 13.24 7.17
CA ILE A 135 0.11 13.98 7.04
C ILE A 135 -0.79 13.18 6.11
N GLU A 136 -1.97 12.80 6.58
CA GLU A 136 -2.99 12.15 5.79
C GLU A 136 -4.15 13.10 5.48
N CYS A 137 -4.57 13.13 4.22
CA CYS A 137 -5.75 13.86 3.76
C CYS A 137 -6.66 12.88 3.01
N MET A 138 -7.93 12.79 3.41
CA MET A 138 -8.88 11.82 2.88
C MET A 138 -10.26 12.43 2.64
N ALA A 139 -11.03 11.84 1.74
CA ALA A 139 -12.45 12.13 1.61
C ALA A 139 -13.18 11.87 2.94
N LEU A 140 -14.28 12.59 3.18
CA LEU A 140 -15.10 12.48 4.39
C LEU A 140 -15.89 11.14 4.40
N SER A 141 -15.19 10.05 4.72
CA SER A 141 -15.72 8.70 4.72
C SER A 141 -14.93 7.80 5.67
N ASP A 142 -15.63 7.09 6.56
CA ASP A 142 -15.02 6.13 7.48
C ASP A 142 -15.10 4.68 6.99
N ASN A 143 -15.57 4.46 5.76
CA ASN A 143 -15.70 3.12 5.19
C ASN A 143 -14.32 2.51 4.96
N VAL A 144 -14.04 1.41 5.67
CA VAL A 144 -12.79 0.64 5.54
C VAL A 144 -13.11 -0.84 5.48
N VAL A 145 -12.76 -1.48 4.36
CA VAL A 145 -12.79 -2.93 4.18
C VAL A 145 -11.39 -3.46 4.47
N ARG A 146 -11.28 -4.55 5.24
CA ARG A 146 -9.99 -5.11 5.67
C ARG A 146 -9.85 -6.55 5.22
N LEU A 147 -8.62 -6.95 4.87
CA LEU A 147 -8.29 -8.31 4.44
C LEU A 147 -7.13 -8.96 5.22
N GLY A 148 -6.31 -8.19 5.93
CA GLY A 148 -5.20 -8.71 6.71
C GLY A 148 -4.50 -7.65 7.54
N LEU A 149 -3.40 -8.04 8.21
CA LEU A 149 -2.57 -7.20 9.08
C LEU A 149 -3.38 -6.50 10.18
N THR A 150 -4.36 -7.22 10.74
CA THR A 150 -5.29 -6.62 11.72
C THR A 150 -5.96 -7.69 12.57
N LYS A 151 -6.27 -7.33 13.82
CA LYS A 151 -7.15 -8.09 14.71
C LYS A 151 -8.63 -7.73 14.55
N LYS A 152 -8.94 -6.67 13.79
CA LYS A 152 -10.32 -6.24 13.52
C LYS A 152 -11.00 -7.18 12.52
N TYR A 153 -12.31 -7.06 12.39
CA TYR A 153 -13.10 -7.82 11.42
C TYR A 153 -12.56 -7.63 9.98
N LYS A 154 -12.49 -8.74 9.25
CA LYS A 154 -11.99 -8.84 7.87
C LYS A 154 -13.15 -9.27 6.97
N ASP A 155 -13.53 -8.42 6.01
CA ASP A 155 -14.58 -8.72 5.05
C ASP A 155 -13.95 -9.12 3.71
N ARG A 156 -13.58 -10.40 3.64
CA ARG A 156 -12.93 -10.97 2.45
C ARG A 156 -13.83 -10.90 1.22
N ALA A 157 -15.12 -11.16 1.37
CA ALA A 157 -16.06 -11.20 0.26
C ALA A 157 -16.18 -9.82 -0.39
N THR A 158 -16.40 -8.78 0.41
CA THR A 158 -16.45 -7.40 -0.09
C THR A 158 -15.11 -6.97 -0.68
N MET A 159 -13.98 -7.30 -0.03
CA MET A 159 -12.65 -6.94 -0.57
C MET A 159 -12.43 -7.52 -1.97
N LEU A 160 -12.69 -8.81 -2.16
CA LEU A 160 -12.54 -9.45 -3.48
C LEU A 160 -13.52 -8.88 -4.51
N ALA A 161 -14.68 -8.39 -4.09
CA ALA A 161 -15.67 -7.81 -5.00
C ALA A 161 -15.26 -6.41 -5.52
N ILE A 162 -14.73 -5.55 -4.64
CA ILE A 162 -14.52 -4.13 -4.96
C ILE A 162 -13.08 -3.73 -5.26
N ALA A 163 -12.09 -4.48 -4.74
CA ALA A 163 -10.69 -4.06 -4.83
C ALA A 163 -10.17 -4.06 -6.27
N ASP A 164 -9.28 -3.11 -6.55
CA ASP A 164 -8.60 -3.02 -7.83
C ASP A 164 -7.38 -3.94 -7.85
N PHE A 165 -7.46 -4.99 -8.68
CA PHE A 165 -6.39 -5.98 -8.87
C PHE A 165 -5.54 -5.71 -10.12
N ILE A 166 -5.73 -4.57 -10.81
CA ILE A 166 -4.95 -4.21 -11.99
C ILE A 166 -3.49 -3.91 -11.58
N PRO A 167 -2.50 -4.64 -12.12
CA PRO A 167 -1.09 -4.38 -11.87
C PRO A 167 -0.68 -2.99 -12.32
N ARG A 168 0.01 -2.24 -11.46
CA ARG A 168 0.56 -0.92 -11.79
C ARG A 168 1.96 -0.76 -11.21
N SER A 169 2.82 -0.07 -11.97
CA SER A 169 4.12 0.39 -11.46
C SER A 169 3.92 1.35 -10.31
N ILE A 170 4.86 1.36 -9.35
CA ILE A 170 4.83 2.26 -8.19
C ILE A 170 4.71 3.74 -8.58
N ASN A 171 5.27 4.14 -9.74
CA ASN A 171 5.22 5.52 -10.25
C ASN A 171 3.79 6.03 -10.45
N TYR A 172 2.82 5.13 -10.65
CA TYR A 172 1.41 5.49 -10.78
C TYR A 172 0.84 6.16 -9.54
N PHE A 173 1.37 5.83 -8.35
CA PHE A 173 0.84 6.30 -7.09
C PHE A 173 1.50 7.60 -6.61
N PHE A 174 2.56 8.06 -7.27
CA PHE A 174 3.18 9.34 -6.93
C PHE A 174 2.38 10.50 -7.56
N PRO A 175 1.91 11.47 -6.76
CA PRO A 175 1.24 12.65 -7.27
C PRO A 175 2.25 13.60 -7.94
N THR A 176 1.78 14.41 -8.87
CA THR A 176 2.59 15.49 -9.43
C THR A 176 2.76 16.60 -8.39
N THR A 177 3.99 17.07 -8.18
CA THR A 177 4.28 18.16 -7.25
C THR A 177 4.57 19.46 -7.98
N GLU A 178 3.92 20.55 -7.57
CA GLU A 178 4.20 21.90 -8.06
C GLU A 178 4.67 22.79 -6.90
N ILE A 179 5.88 23.35 -7.03
CA ILE A 179 6.38 24.36 -6.08
C ILE A 179 5.85 25.72 -6.54
N THR A 180 5.05 26.34 -5.70
CA THR A 180 4.26 27.52 -6.12
C THR A 180 4.79 28.83 -5.57
N GLN A 181 5.42 28.80 -4.39
CA GLN A 181 6.16 29.94 -3.84
C GLN A 181 7.37 29.45 -3.05
N MET A 182 8.51 30.11 -3.25
CA MET A 182 9.69 30.03 -2.40
C MET A 182 10.01 31.44 -1.91
N ASP A 183 9.85 31.68 -0.62
CA ASP A 183 10.40 32.87 0.03
C ASP A 183 11.73 32.48 0.66
N SER A 184 12.81 32.75 -0.06
CA SER A 184 14.18 32.49 0.39
C SER A 184 14.62 33.37 1.57
N LYS A 185 13.95 34.51 1.81
CA LYS A 185 14.25 35.37 2.97
C LYS A 185 13.63 34.82 4.26
N ASN A 186 12.43 34.23 4.16
CA ASN A 186 11.71 33.66 5.31
C ASN A 186 11.82 32.12 5.42
N ASN A 187 12.54 31.48 4.51
CA ASN A 187 12.65 30.02 4.39
C ASN A 187 11.28 29.31 4.35
N ILE A 188 10.34 29.85 3.56
CA ILE A 188 9.00 29.27 3.36
C ILE A 188 8.95 28.66 1.96
N SER A 189 8.49 27.41 1.87
CA SER A 189 8.20 26.75 0.60
C SER A 189 6.76 26.23 0.59
N ILE A 190 6.00 26.56 -0.45
CA ILE A 190 4.65 26.04 -0.68
C ILE A 190 4.69 25.00 -1.78
N THR A 191 4.38 23.76 -1.43
CA THR A 191 4.33 22.62 -2.36
C THR A 191 2.87 22.17 -2.52
N ARG A 192 2.38 22.17 -3.76
CA ARG A 192 1.08 21.60 -4.11
C ARG A 192 1.27 20.17 -4.60
N TYR A 193 0.48 19.26 -4.06
CA TYR A 193 0.41 17.87 -4.47
C TYR A 193 -0.88 17.69 -5.28
N LEU A 194 -0.72 17.40 -6.56
CA LEU A 194 -1.80 17.23 -7.52
C LEU A 194 -2.01 15.75 -7.78
N SER A 195 -3.21 15.28 -7.50
CA SER A 195 -3.61 13.92 -7.84
C SER A 195 -4.15 13.83 -9.27
N SER A 196 -4.23 12.60 -9.80
CA SER A 196 -4.89 12.27 -11.07
C SER A 196 -6.40 12.59 -11.07
N LYS A 197 -7.02 12.79 -9.90
CA LYS A 197 -8.44 13.08 -9.74
C LYS A 197 -8.64 14.55 -9.36
N ALA A 198 -9.37 15.29 -10.18
CA ALA A 198 -9.54 16.75 -10.03
C ALA A 198 -10.10 17.20 -8.67
N GLU A 199 -10.83 16.32 -7.98
CA GLU A 199 -11.45 16.55 -6.68
C GLU A 199 -10.46 16.54 -5.50
N PHE A 200 -9.23 16.03 -5.70
CA PHE A 200 -8.19 15.95 -4.67
C PHE A 200 -6.97 16.79 -5.03
N LYS A 201 -6.92 18.00 -4.47
CA LYS A 201 -5.73 18.88 -4.48
C LYS A 201 -5.37 19.20 -3.04
N THR A 202 -4.18 18.80 -2.61
CA THR A 202 -3.68 19.12 -1.27
C THR A 202 -2.49 20.08 -1.38
N THR A 203 -2.52 21.17 -0.62
CA THR A 203 -1.41 22.12 -0.55
C THR A 203 -0.70 21.95 0.79
N CYS A 204 0.58 21.60 0.77
CA CYS A 204 1.42 21.61 1.96
C CYS A 204 2.24 22.91 1.99
N ILE A 205 2.24 23.57 3.15
CA ILE A 205 3.09 24.73 3.41
C ILE A 205 4.19 24.28 4.37
N LYS A 206 5.44 24.24 3.90
CA LYS A 206 6.60 23.92 4.71
C LYS A 206 7.29 25.22 5.13
N VAL A 207 7.35 25.46 6.44
CA VAL A 207 8.08 26.58 7.06
C VAL A 207 9.35 26.03 7.70
N ILE A 208 10.53 26.38 7.18
CA ILE A 208 11.80 25.70 7.49
C ILE A 208 12.48 26.26 8.76
N LYS A 209 11.86 27.21 9.48
CA LYS A 209 12.37 27.71 10.77
C LYS A 209 11.29 27.63 11.85
N ILE A 210 11.64 27.04 12.99
CA ILE A 210 10.80 26.99 14.20
C ILE A 210 10.54 28.43 14.65
N ILE A 211 9.40 28.98 14.23
CA ILE A 211 8.76 30.04 14.98
C ILE A 211 7.98 29.30 16.06
N LYS A 212 8.27 29.62 17.33
CA LYS A 212 7.47 29.18 18.48
C LYS A 212 6.04 29.72 18.29
N LEU A 213 5.20 28.98 17.57
CA LEU A 213 3.84 29.37 17.25
C LEU A 213 2.92 28.96 18.39
N ARG A 214 2.68 29.90 19.29
CA ARG A 214 1.54 29.89 20.22
C ARG A 214 0.27 30.37 19.49
N TYR A 215 -0.11 29.79 18.34
CA TYR A 215 -1.44 30.05 17.77
C TYR A 215 -1.95 28.83 17.01
N ILE A 216 -3.22 28.52 17.30
CA ILE A 216 -4.06 27.47 16.76
C ILE A 216 -4.10 27.61 15.23
N ILE A 217 -3.49 26.68 14.49
CA ILE A 217 -3.75 26.51 13.07
C ILE A 217 -5.09 25.80 12.97
N GLN A 218 -6.14 26.58 12.72
CA GLN A 218 -7.46 26.06 12.41
C GLN A 218 -7.38 25.41 11.02
N LEU A 219 -7.22 24.08 10.96
CA LEU A 219 -7.47 23.31 9.74
C LEU A 219 -8.92 23.60 9.31
N LYS A 220 -9.11 24.26 8.16
CA LYS A 220 -10.44 24.39 7.56
C LYS A 220 -10.87 23.02 7.04
N MET A 221 -11.82 22.40 7.73
CA MET A 221 -12.69 21.37 7.15
C MET A 221 -13.50 22.01 6.02
N ALA A 222 -13.40 21.47 4.81
CA ALA A 222 -14.46 21.68 3.83
C ALA A 222 -15.61 20.72 4.19
N LEU A 223 -16.56 21.23 4.97
CA LEU A 223 -17.94 20.76 4.96
C LEU A 223 -18.56 21.28 3.67
N TYR A 224 -19.13 20.40 2.84
CA TYR A 224 -20.50 20.41 2.32
C TYR A 224 -20.74 19.14 1.50
#